data_AF-A0A376ZNQ4-F1
#
_entry.id   AF-A0A376ZNQ4-F1
#
_cell.length_a   1.000
_cell.length_b   1.000
_cell.length_c   1.000
_cell.angle_alpha   90.00
_cell.angle_beta   90.00
_cell.angle_gamma   90.00
#
_symmetry.space_group_name_H-M   'P 1'
#
loop_
_entity.id
_entity.type
_entity.pdbx_description
1 polymer ?
#
loop_
_entity_poly.entity_id
_entity_poly.type
_entity_poly.pdbx_seq_one_letter_code
_entity_poly.pdbx_strand_id
1 'polypeptide(L)'
;MQFHINSPDINNEKAVLLARDETLGNCLNLTEIIPQASVRYDVNEQRLDIDVPQAWVMKNYQNYVDPSLWENGINAAMLSYNLNGYHSETPGRRNDSIYAAFNGGMNLGAWRLRASGNYNWMTDSGSNYDFKNRYIQRDIASLRSQLILGESYTTGETFDSVSIRGIRLYSDSRMLPPTLASFAPIIHGVANTNAKVTITQGGYKIYETTVPPGAFVIDDLSPSGYGSDLIVTVEESDGSKRTFSQPFSSVVQMLRPGVGRWDISGGQVLKDDIQDEPNLFQASYYYGLNNYLTGYTGIQITDNNYTAGLLGLGLNTSVGAFSFDVTHSNVRIPDDKTYQGQSYRVSWNKLFEETSTSLNIAAYRYSTQNYLGLNDALTLIDEVKHPEQDLEPKSMRNYSRMKNQVTVSINQPLKFEKKDYGSFYLSGSWSDYWASGQNRSNYSIGYSNSASWGSYSVSAQRSWNEDGDTDDSVYLSFTIPIEKITWH
;
A
#
# COMPACT_ATOMS: atom_id res chain seq x y z
N MET A 1 -22.01 -1.14 -35.73
CA MET A 1 -20.57 -0.77 -35.67
C MET A 1 -20.49 0.61 -35.06
N GLN A 2 -19.95 0.72 -33.85
CA GLN A 2 -19.69 2.01 -33.23
C GLN A 2 -18.22 2.30 -33.46
N PHE A 3 -17.92 3.35 -34.23
CA PHE A 3 -16.54 3.76 -34.44
C PHE A 3 -16.03 4.46 -33.18
N HIS A 4 -14.83 4.08 -32.73
CA HIS A 4 -14.14 4.70 -31.60
C HIS A 4 -13.55 6.06 -32.00
N ILE A 5 -14.40 7.00 -32.41
CA ILE A 5 -14.02 8.34 -32.87
C ILE A 5 -14.78 9.35 -32.00
N ASN A 6 -14.06 10.27 -31.37
CA ASN A 6 -14.66 11.42 -30.70
C ASN A 6 -15.29 12.34 -31.74
N SER A 7 -16.57 12.64 -31.59
CA SER A 7 -17.24 13.65 -32.41
C SER A 7 -16.97 15.05 -31.81
N PRO A 8 -16.53 16.04 -32.61
CA PRO A 8 -16.58 17.44 -32.20
C PRO A 8 -18.01 17.94 -32.02
N ASP A 9 -18.17 19.11 -31.39
CA ASP A 9 -19.46 19.81 -31.30
C ASP A 9 -20.01 20.09 -32.70
N ILE A 10 -21.17 19.50 -32.99
CA ILE A 10 -21.84 19.56 -34.29
C ILE A 10 -22.61 20.88 -34.38
N ASN A 11 -21.88 21.99 -34.56
CA ASN A 11 -22.47 23.33 -34.65
C ASN A 11 -22.73 23.80 -36.10
N ASN A 12 -22.66 22.90 -37.09
CA ASN A 12 -22.73 23.27 -38.50
C ASN A 12 -23.75 22.38 -39.24
N GLU A 13 -24.76 22.97 -39.90
CA GLU A 13 -25.79 22.22 -40.64
C GLU A 13 -25.20 21.35 -41.77
N LYS A 14 -24.00 21.71 -42.27
CA LYS A 14 -23.24 20.92 -43.27
C LYS A 14 -22.67 19.61 -42.73
N ALA A 15 -22.69 19.41 -41.41
CA ALA A 15 -22.23 18.19 -40.77
C ALA A 15 -23.20 17.02 -40.94
N VAL A 16 -24.45 17.25 -41.35
CA VAL A 16 -25.45 16.19 -41.53
C VAL A 16 -25.52 15.79 -43.00
N LEU A 17 -25.01 14.61 -43.33
CA LEU A 17 -25.14 13.98 -44.66
C LEU A 17 -26.58 13.57 -44.96
N LEU A 18 -27.29 13.06 -43.94
CA LEU A 18 -28.67 12.62 -44.06
C LEU A 18 -29.34 12.76 -42.69
N ALA A 19 -30.39 13.57 -42.60
CA ALA A 19 -31.24 13.60 -41.42
C ALA A 19 -32.00 12.27 -41.31
N ARG A 20 -32.01 11.66 -40.13
CA ARG A 20 -32.72 10.41 -39.85
C ARG A 20 -33.67 10.62 -38.67
N ASP A 21 -34.56 9.66 -38.50
CA ASP A 21 -35.52 9.64 -37.39
C ASP A 21 -34.80 9.71 -36.03
N GLU A 22 -35.44 10.31 -35.02
CA GLU A 22 -34.81 10.68 -33.74
C GLU A 22 -34.18 9.49 -33.01
N THR A 23 -34.69 8.28 -33.25
CA THR A 23 -34.22 7.04 -32.63
C THR A 23 -32.90 6.51 -33.18
N LEU A 24 -32.53 6.87 -34.41
CA LEU A 24 -31.36 6.31 -35.12
C LEU A 24 -30.18 7.29 -35.22
N GLY A 25 -30.43 8.59 -34.97
CA GLY A 25 -29.43 9.65 -35.11
C GLY A 25 -29.09 9.98 -36.57
N ASN A 26 -28.76 11.25 -36.83
CA ASN A 26 -28.41 11.74 -38.16
C ASN A 26 -27.15 11.05 -38.72
N CYS A 27 -27.10 10.81 -40.03
CA CYS A 27 -25.84 10.45 -40.69
C CYS A 27 -24.94 11.68 -40.76
N LEU A 28 -23.72 11.52 -40.27
CA LEU A 28 -22.76 12.59 -40.13
C LEU A 28 -21.72 12.57 -41.26
N ASN A 29 -21.39 13.74 -41.80
CA ASN A 29 -20.35 13.93 -42.79
C ASN A 29 -18.96 13.94 -42.13
N LEU A 30 -18.32 12.77 -42.03
CA LEU A 30 -17.06 12.63 -41.31
C LEU A 30 -15.95 13.55 -41.85
N THR A 31 -15.88 13.77 -43.16
CA THR A 31 -14.85 14.60 -43.81
C THR A 31 -15.04 16.10 -43.56
N GLU A 32 -16.27 16.55 -43.31
CA GLU A 32 -16.57 17.94 -42.94
C GLU A 32 -16.43 18.19 -41.44
N ILE A 33 -16.73 17.15 -40.64
CA ILE A 33 -16.72 17.23 -39.17
C ILE A 33 -15.30 17.13 -38.63
N ILE A 34 -14.46 16.28 -39.21
CA ILE A 34 -13.10 16.04 -38.76
C ILE A 34 -12.12 16.48 -39.86
N PRO A 35 -11.36 17.56 -39.63
CA PRO A 35 -10.33 17.98 -40.58
C PRO A 35 -9.35 16.85 -40.88
N GLN A 36 -9.02 16.68 -42.16
CA GLN A 36 -8.11 15.62 -42.65
C GLN A 36 -8.63 14.19 -42.49
N ALA A 37 -9.92 13.99 -42.18
CA ALA A 37 -10.54 12.68 -42.32
C ALA A 37 -10.86 12.38 -43.80
N SER A 38 -10.80 11.10 -44.17
CA SER A 38 -11.09 10.62 -45.52
C SER A 38 -11.94 9.35 -45.46
N VAL A 39 -12.86 9.19 -46.42
CA VAL A 39 -13.67 7.97 -46.55
C VAL A 39 -13.63 7.54 -48.01
N ARG A 40 -13.15 6.33 -48.27
CA ARG A 40 -13.04 5.76 -49.61
C ARG A 40 -13.64 4.36 -49.63
N TYR A 41 -14.58 4.12 -50.54
CA TYR A 41 -15.15 2.79 -50.75
C TYR A 41 -14.51 2.15 -51.98
N ASP A 42 -13.85 1.00 -51.78
CA ASP A 42 -13.39 0.13 -52.85
C ASP A 42 -14.47 -0.92 -53.16
N VAL A 43 -15.13 -0.74 -54.31
CA VAL A 43 -16.22 -1.60 -54.75
C VAL A 43 -15.71 -3.00 -55.12
N ASN A 44 -14.49 -3.12 -55.65
CA ASN A 44 -13.95 -4.40 -56.13
C ASN A 44 -13.59 -5.32 -54.97
N GLU A 45 -13.07 -4.75 -53.88
CA GLU A 45 -12.70 -5.48 -52.67
C GLU A 45 -13.82 -5.48 -51.60
N GLN A 46 -14.93 -4.78 -51.84
CA GLN A 46 -16.01 -4.55 -50.86
C GLN A 46 -15.49 -3.98 -49.53
N ARG A 47 -14.48 -3.10 -49.60
CA ARG A 47 -13.80 -2.51 -48.45
C ARG A 47 -14.11 -1.02 -48.33
N LEU A 48 -14.45 -0.58 -47.12
CA LEU A 48 -14.59 0.84 -46.79
C LEU A 48 -13.37 1.29 -45.97
N ASP A 49 -12.49 2.07 -46.59
CA ASP A 49 -11.34 2.68 -45.94
C ASP A 49 -11.78 4.00 -45.28
N ILE A 50 -11.55 4.13 -43.99
CA ILE A 50 -11.86 5.33 -43.21
C ILE A 50 -10.57 5.79 -42.53
N ASP A 51 -10.04 6.91 -42.98
CA ASP A 51 -8.86 7.55 -42.40
C ASP A 51 -9.30 8.68 -41.48
N VAL A 52 -8.86 8.65 -40.23
CA VAL A 52 -9.17 9.69 -39.25
C VAL A 52 -7.88 10.03 -38.50
N PRO A 53 -7.54 11.31 -38.31
CA PRO A 53 -6.36 11.66 -37.53
C PRO A 53 -6.46 11.08 -36.12
N GLN A 54 -5.38 10.45 -35.65
CA GLN A 54 -5.33 9.74 -34.36
C GLN A 54 -5.81 10.59 -33.17
N ALA A 55 -5.68 11.93 -33.25
CA ALA A 55 -6.17 12.86 -32.22
C ALA A 55 -7.69 12.75 -31.97
N TRP A 56 -8.45 12.37 -32.99
CA TRP A 56 -9.92 12.19 -32.92
C TRP A 56 -10.32 10.74 -32.67
N VAL A 57 -9.40 9.79 -32.84
CA VAL A 57 -9.64 8.40 -32.46
C VAL A 57 -9.61 8.32 -30.94
N MET A 58 -10.64 7.72 -30.33
CA MET A 58 -10.64 7.46 -28.90
C MET A 58 -9.38 6.66 -28.57
N LYS A 59 -8.53 7.19 -27.70
CA LYS A 59 -7.30 6.52 -27.27
C LYS A 59 -7.66 5.26 -26.50
N ASN A 60 -7.65 4.13 -27.19
CA ASN A 60 -7.56 2.83 -26.54
C ASN A 60 -6.13 2.73 -26.00
N TYR A 61 -5.99 2.88 -24.68
CA TYR A 61 -4.76 2.47 -24.01
C TYR A 61 -4.51 0.98 -24.34
N GLN A 62 -3.26 0.58 -24.55
CA GLN A 62 -2.95 -0.84 -24.71
C GLN A 62 -3.56 -1.62 -23.52
N ASN A 63 -4.31 -2.68 -23.83
CA ASN A 63 -5.07 -3.49 -22.86
C ASN A 63 -6.24 -2.78 -22.17
N TYR A 64 -6.82 -1.74 -22.77
CA TYR A 64 -8.12 -1.20 -22.34
C TYR A 64 -9.25 -2.20 -22.66
N VAL A 65 -10.06 -2.50 -21.65
CA VAL A 65 -11.27 -3.32 -21.78
C VAL A 65 -12.46 -2.44 -21.41
N ASP A 66 -13.42 -2.34 -22.32
CA ASP A 66 -14.64 -1.58 -22.07
C ASP A 66 -15.38 -2.13 -20.84
N PRO A 67 -15.81 -1.29 -19.88
CA PRO A 67 -16.51 -1.76 -18.70
C PRO A 67 -17.82 -2.53 -18.96
N SER A 68 -18.44 -2.36 -20.14
CA SER A 68 -19.60 -3.17 -20.55
C SER A 68 -19.27 -4.63 -20.84
N LEU A 69 -17.99 -4.94 -21.08
CA LEU A 69 -17.49 -6.31 -21.28
C LEU A 69 -17.05 -6.97 -19.97
N TRP A 70 -17.12 -6.26 -18.84
CA TRP A 70 -16.72 -6.83 -17.55
C TRP A 70 -17.77 -7.82 -17.06
N GLU A 71 -17.34 -9.05 -16.84
CA GLU A 71 -18.19 -10.09 -16.26
C GLU A 71 -18.16 -10.04 -14.73
N ASN A 72 -19.33 -10.20 -14.11
CA ASN A 72 -19.43 -10.28 -12.65
C ASN A 72 -18.90 -11.61 -12.08
N GLY A 73 -18.64 -12.59 -12.95
CA GLY A 73 -18.29 -13.95 -12.59
C GLY A 73 -19.51 -14.80 -12.22
N ILE A 74 -19.25 -15.97 -11.63
CA ILE A 74 -20.27 -16.92 -11.21
C ILE A 74 -20.56 -16.83 -9.71
N ASN A 75 -21.72 -17.34 -9.32
CA ASN A 75 -22.04 -17.53 -7.92
C ASN A 75 -21.18 -18.68 -7.35
N ALA A 76 -20.37 -18.38 -6.35
CA ALA A 76 -19.45 -19.36 -5.76
C ALA A 76 -19.14 -18.99 -4.31
N ALA A 77 -18.98 -20.01 -3.46
CA ALA A 77 -18.40 -19.87 -2.14
C ALA A 77 -16.96 -20.39 -2.18
N MET A 78 -16.05 -19.71 -1.47
CA MET A 78 -14.64 -20.06 -1.39
C MET A 78 -14.17 -19.99 0.06
N LEU A 79 -13.24 -20.87 0.41
CA LEU A 79 -12.55 -20.88 1.69
C LEU A 79 -11.09 -21.26 1.42
N SER A 80 -10.18 -20.39 1.82
CA SER A 80 -8.75 -20.67 1.90
C SER A 80 -8.36 -20.72 3.37
N TYR A 81 -7.52 -21.68 3.74
CA TYR A 81 -7.00 -21.81 5.10
C TYR A 81 -5.49 -21.99 5.07
N ASN A 82 -4.81 -21.47 6.09
CA ASN A 82 -3.39 -21.70 6.34
C ASN A 82 -3.24 -22.14 7.80
N LEU A 83 -2.64 -23.31 8.04
CA LEU A 83 -2.42 -23.87 9.36
C LEU A 83 -0.92 -23.98 9.60
N ASN A 84 -0.44 -23.43 10.71
CA ASN A 84 0.94 -23.50 11.15
C ASN A 84 0.99 -24.05 12.58
N GLY A 85 1.89 -24.98 12.84
CA GLY A 85 2.11 -25.55 14.17
C GLY A 85 3.60 -25.50 14.49
N TYR A 86 3.94 -24.98 15.67
CA TYR A 86 5.32 -24.80 16.09
C TYR A 86 5.53 -25.34 17.51
N HIS A 87 6.55 -26.17 17.66
CA HIS A 87 6.96 -26.76 18.91
C HIS A 87 8.43 -26.39 19.16
N SER A 88 8.72 -25.84 20.32
CA SER A 88 10.08 -25.60 20.80
C SER A 88 10.26 -26.17 22.20
N GLU A 89 11.39 -26.82 22.42
CA GLU A 89 11.79 -27.38 23.71
C GLU A 89 13.23 -26.94 24.02
N THR A 90 13.39 -26.23 25.14
CA THR A 90 14.68 -25.89 25.73
C THR A 90 14.75 -26.42 27.18
N PRO A 91 15.93 -26.60 27.77
CA PRO A 91 16.03 -27.09 29.14
C PRO A 91 15.21 -26.25 30.13
N GLY A 92 14.12 -26.81 30.65
CA GLY A 92 13.22 -26.15 31.60
C GLY A 92 12.07 -25.34 30.98
N ARG A 93 11.93 -25.28 29.65
CA ARG A 93 10.83 -24.57 28.97
C ARG A 93 10.36 -25.31 27.72
N ARG A 94 9.05 -25.57 27.63
CA ARG A 94 8.39 -26.11 26.45
C ARG A 94 7.34 -25.12 25.96
N ASN A 95 7.42 -24.74 24.69
CA ASN A 95 6.47 -23.82 24.07
C ASN A 95 5.84 -24.48 22.84
N ASP A 96 4.52 -24.66 22.88
CA ASP A 96 3.73 -25.14 21.76
C ASP A 96 2.87 -23.98 21.26
N SER A 97 2.75 -23.84 19.94
CA SER A 97 1.84 -22.86 19.35
C SER A 97 1.18 -23.40 18.09
N ILE A 98 -0.07 -23.01 17.89
CA ILE A 98 -0.88 -23.35 16.72
C ILE A 98 -1.48 -22.05 16.20
N TYR A 99 -1.31 -21.82 14.91
CA TYR A 99 -1.89 -20.71 14.18
C TYR A 99 -2.75 -21.23 13.04
N ALA A 100 -3.93 -20.64 12.85
CA ALA A 100 -4.83 -20.96 11.78
C ALA A 100 -5.43 -19.69 11.19
N ALA A 101 -5.06 -19.34 9.96
CA ALA A 101 -5.68 -18.24 9.21
C ALA A 101 -6.77 -18.77 8.29
N PHE A 102 -7.89 -18.06 8.20
CA PHE A 102 -9.01 -18.38 7.33
C PHE A 102 -9.40 -17.17 6.49
N ASN A 103 -9.58 -17.38 5.19
CA ASN A 103 -10.06 -16.40 4.24
C ASN A 103 -11.27 -16.98 3.53
N GLY A 104 -12.47 -16.59 3.96
CA GLY A 104 -13.74 -17.01 3.41
C GLY A 104 -14.34 -15.95 2.49
N GLY A 105 -15.12 -16.39 1.51
CA GLY A 105 -15.88 -15.48 0.66
C GLY A 105 -17.04 -16.13 -0.06
N MET A 106 -18.03 -15.31 -0.41
CA MET A 106 -19.14 -15.70 -1.26
C MET A 106 -19.33 -14.65 -2.36
N ASN A 107 -19.49 -15.10 -3.60
CA ASN A 107 -19.81 -14.25 -4.74
C ASN A 107 -21.26 -14.51 -5.13
N LEU A 108 -22.07 -13.46 -5.24
CA LEU A 108 -23.45 -13.50 -5.69
C LEU A 108 -23.67 -12.35 -6.69
N GLY A 109 -23.62 -12.67 -7.98
CA GLY A 109 -23.58 -11.66 -9.04
C GLY A 109 -22.43 -10.67 -8.83
N ALA A 110 -22.75 -9.37 -8.81
CA ALA A 110 -21.76 -8.31 -8.60
C ALA A 110 -21.33 -8.11 -7.12
N TRP A 111 -21.99 -8.77 -6.18
CA TRP A 111 -21.72 -8.64 -4.75
C TRP A 111 -20.74 -9.71 -4.29
N ARG A 112 -19.76 -9.30 -3.49
CA ARG A 112 -18.74 -10.19 -2.94
C ARG A 112 -18.67 -9.99 -1.44
N LEU A 113 -19.05 -11.01 -0.70
CA LEU A 113 -18.82 -11.11 0.73
C LEU A 113 -17.39 -11.63 0.96
N ARG A 114 -16.64 -10.99 1.85
CA ARG A 114 -15.30 -11.40 2.26
C ARG A 114 -15.19 -11.35 3.77
N ALA A 115 -14.58 -12.37 4.35
CA ALA A 115 -14.26 -12.43 5.76
C ALA A 115 -12.88 -13.08 5.92
N SER A 116 -11.98 -12.39 6.61
CA SER A 116 -10.67 -12.93 6.98
C SER A 116 -10.46 -12.84 8.48
N GLY A 117 -9.88 -13.89 9.05
CA GLY A 117 -9.63 -13.99 10.49
C GLY A 117 -8.54 -15.01 10.78
N ASN A 118 -8.05 -15.01 12.01
CA ASN A 118 -7.09 -15.99 12.47
C ASN A 118 -7.45 -16.52 13.87
N TYR A 119 -7.00 -17.73 14.14
CA TYR A 119 -7.02 -18.38 15.43
C TYR A 119 -5.58 -18.63 15.85
N ASN A 120 -5.25 -18.24 17.08
CA ASN A 120 -3.94 -18.42 17.67
C ASN A 120 -4.09 -19.19 18.96
N TRP A 121 -3.24 -20.18 19.21
CA TRP A 121 -3.12 -20.86 20.49
C TRP A 121 -1.65 -20.98 20.88
N MET A 122 -1.32 -20.75 22.14
CA MET A 122 0.03 -20.92 22.68
C MET A 122 -0.03 -21.46 24.12
N THR A 123 0.93 -22.32 24.50
CA THR A 123 0.97 -22.97 25.82
C THR A 123 0.81 -21.99 26.99
N ASP A 124 1.47 -20.83 26.94
CA ASP A 124 1.49 -19.84 28.02
C ASP A 124 0.45 -18.72 27.87
N SER A 125 -0.19 -18.58 26.70
CA SER A 125 -1.10 -17.45 26.40
C SER A 125 -2.54 -17.88 26.06
N GLY A 126 -2.82 -19.20 26.02
CA GLY A 126 -4.15 -19.71 25.71
C GLY A 126 -4.54 -19.52 24.25
N SER A 127 -5.85 -19.53 23.96
CA SER A 127 -6.39 -19.35 22.61
C SER A 127 -7.00 -17.96 22.41
N ASN A 128 -6.72 -17.32 21.28
CA ASN A 128 -7.41 -16.12 20.82
C ASN A 128 -7.94 -16.30 19.39
N TYR A 129 -9.05 -15.65 19.09
CA TYR A 129 -9.63 -15.62 17.75
C TYR A 129 -9.93 -14.18 17.35
N ASP A 130 -9.32 -13.72 16.26
CA ASP A 130 -9.46 -12.36 15.77
C ASP A 130 -9.94 -12.34 14.32
N PHE A 131 -10.83 -11.41 14.00
CA PHE A 131 -11.20 -11.13 12.60
C PHE A 131 -10.43 -9.91 12.10
N LYS A 132 -9.74 -10.05 10.96
CA LYS A 132 -9.04 -8.93 10.31
C LYS A 132 -10.04 -7.98 9.65
N ASN A 133 -10.96 -8.55 8.88
CA ASN A 133 -11.97 -7.79 8.16
C ASN A 133 -13.17 -8.67 7.79
N ARG A 134 -14.33 -8.04 7.75
CA ARG A 134 -15.61 -8.63 7.37
C ARG A 134 -16.41 -7.58 6.63
N TYR A 135 -16.58 -7.77 5.34
CA TYR A 135 -17.22 -6.76 4.51
C TYR A 135 -17.90 -7.35 3.28
N ILE A 136 -18.82 -6.57 2.76
CA ILE A 136 -19.46 -6.78 1.48
C ILE A 136 -18.91 -5.72 0.54
N GLN A 137 -18.38 -6.13 -0.61
CA GLN A 137 -17.88 -5.23 -1.64
C GLN A 137 -18.70 -5.37 -2.94
N ARG A 138 -18.74 -4.28 -3.70
CA ARG A 138 -19.27 -4.24 -5.06
C ARG A 138 -18.51 -3.22 -5.90
N ASP A 139 -18.20 -3.60 -7.13
CA ASP A 139 -17.57 -2.72 -8.09
C ASP A 139 -18.63 -1.87 -8.80
N ILE A 140 -18.33 -0.58 -8.98
CA ILE A 140 -19.15 0.41 -9.69
C ILE A 140 -18.37 0.86 -10.92
N ALA A 141 -18.58 0.15 -12.03
CA ALA A 141 -17.88 0.36 -13.30
C ALA A 141 -17.97 1.81 -13.82
N SER A 142 -19.15 2.45 -13.72
CA SER A 142 -19.37 3.82 -14.18
C SER A 142 -18.51 4.85 -13.46
N LEU A 143 -18.17 4.61 -12.20
CA LEU A 143 -17.32 5.46 -11.37
C LEU A 143 -15.88 4.92 -11.29
N ARG A 144 -15.57 3.78 -11.91
CA ARG A 144 -14.31 3.05 -11.75
C ARG A 144 -13.91 2.93 -10.27
N SER A 145 -14.89 2.62 -9.43
CA SER A 145 -14.77 2.65 -7.98
C SER A 145 -15.26 1.36 -7.36
N GLN A 146 -14.79 1.07 -6.15
CA GLN A 146 -15.28 -0.02 -5.34
C GLN A 146 -15.99 0.52 -4.10
N LEU A 147 -17.20 0.02 -3.87
CA LEU A 147 -17.98 0.25 -2.65
C LEU A 147 -17.71 -0.91 -1.69
N ILE A 148 -17.37 -0.58 -0.45
CA ILE A 148 -17.19 -1.52 0.66
C ILE A 148 -18.15 -1.12 1.79
N LEU A 149 -18.86 -2.11 2.32
CA LEU A 149 -19.77 -2.01 3.46
C LEU A 149 -19.31 -3.01 4.53
N GLY A 150 -18.97 -2.54 5.72
CA GLY A 150 -18.44 -3.36 6.81
C GLY A 150 -17.06 -2.90 7.27
N GLU A 151 -16.22 -3.84 7.67
CA GLU A 151 -14.89 -3.57 8.22
C GLU A 151 -13.84 -3.49 7.11
N SER A 152 -13.15 -2.37 7.02
CA SER A 152 -12.10 -2.14 6.03
C SER A 152 -11.04 -1.17 6.56
N TYR A 153 -9.89 -1.13 5.91
CA TYR A 153 -8.85 -0.15 6.21
C TYR A 153 -8.88 0.98 5.17
N THR A 154 -8.53 2.20 5.57
CA THR A 154 -8.27 3.29 4.63
C THR A 154 -6.93 3.10 3.91
N THR A 155 -6.73 3.70 2.73
CA THR A 155 -5.53 3.43 1.90
C THR A 155 -4.21 3.77 2.54
N GLY A 156 -4.15 4.75 3.45
CA GLY A 156 -2.88 5.16 4.05
C GLY A 156 -2.01 6.10 3.22
N GLU A 157 -2.50 6.56 2.06
CA GLU A 157 -1.70 7.35 1.12
C GLU A 157 -1.63 8.84 1.50
N THR A 158 -2.74 9.36 2.01
CA THR A 158 -2.88 10.76 2.43
C THR A 158 -2.61 10.90 3.93
N PHE A 159 -3.35 10.14 4.72
CA PHE A 159 -3.20 10.04 6.17
C PHE A 159 -2.76 8.63 6.54
N ASP A 160 -2.29 8.43 7.77
CA ASP A 160 -1.96 7.10 8.29
C ASP A 160 -3.21 6.18 8.20
N SER A 161 -3.04 4.91 7.80
CA SER A 161 -4.18 3.99 7.62
C SER A 161 -4.86 3.70 8.95
N VAL A 162 -6.19 3.65 8.91
CA VAL A 162 -7.05 3.33 10.06
C VAL A 162 -8.08 2.28 9.66
N SER A 163 -8.38 1.39 10.60
CA SER A 163 -9.47 0.44 10.47
C SER A 163 -10.80 1.13 10.77
N ILE A 164 -11.79 0.90 9.92
CA ILE A 164 -13.13 1.47 10.05
C ILE A 164 -14.19 0.40 9.86
N ARG A 165 -15.29 0.52 10.59
CA ARG A 165 -16.53 -0.21 10.37
C ARG A 165 -17.58 0.76 9.84
N GLY A 166 -17.91 0.66 8.55
CA GLY A 166 -18.87 1.57 7.92
C GLY A 166 -18.92 1.43 6.41
N ILE A 167 -18.90 2.57 5.73
CA ILE A 167 -19.01 2.68 4.27
C ILE A 167 -17.72 3.29 3.73
N ARG A 168 -17.18 2.69 2.68
CA ARG A 168 -16.04 3.22 1.95
C ARG A 168 -16.29 3.13 0.44
N LEU A 169 -16.11 4.23 -0.27
CA LEU A 169 -16.19 4.32 -1.71
C LEU A 169 -14.91 4.96 -2.23
N TYR A 170 -14.13 4.21 -3.01
CA TYR A 170 -12.85 4.67 -3.51
C TYR A 170 -12.64 4.25 -4.95
N SER A 171 -11.93 5.08 -5.71
CA SER A 171 -11.51 4.76 -7.08
C SER A 171 -10.42 3.68 -7.06
N ASP A 172 -10.60 2.60 -7.80
CA ASP A 172 -9.65 1.49 -7.86
C ASP A 172 -8.76 1.62 -9.11
N SER A 173 -7.45 1.81 -8.91
CA SER A 173 -6.51 1.98 -10.03
C SER A 173 -6.36 0.72 -10.88
N ARG A 174 -6.75 -0.46 -10.38
CA ARG A 174 -6.76 -1.72 -11.16
C ARG A 174 -7.84 -1.74 -12.23
N MET A 175 -8.83 -0.86 -12.13
CA MET A 175 -9.82 -0.62 -13.18
C MET A 175 -9.26 0.24 -14.33
N LEU A 176 -8.03 0.74 -14.20
CA LEU A 176 -7.27 1.38 -15.28
C LEU A 176 -6.33 0.37 -15.96
N PRO A 177 -5.93 0.61 -17.22
CA PRO A 177 -5.01 -0.27 -17.94
C PRO A 177 -3.71 -0.56 -17.16
N PRO A 178 -3.14 -1.77 -17.28
CA PRO A 178 -2.21 -2.38 -16.30
C PRO A 178 -0.87 -1.66 -16.07
N THR A 179 -0.58 -0.58 -16.78
CA THR A 179 0.65 0.22 -16.61
C THR A 179 0.72 1.00 -15.29
N LEU A 180 -0.11 0.69 -14.29
CA LEU A 180 -0.33 1.50 -13.07
C LEU A 180 -0.50 0.67 -11.78
N ALA A 181 -0.10 -0.60 -11.74
CA ALA A 181 -0.31 -1.46 -10.57
C ALA A 181 0.70 -1.22 -9.42
N SER A 182 0.19 -1.36 -8.19
CA SER A 182 0.73 -0.97 -6.88
C SER A 182 2.02 -1.69 -6.45
N PHE A 183 2.83 -0.98 -5.65
CA PHE A 183 4.02 -1.50 -4.93
C PHE A 183 3.63 -2.20 -3.62
N ALA A 184 4.21 -3.37 -3.36
CA ALA A 184 4.23 -4.06 -2.07
C ALA A 184 5.70 -4.28 -1.64
N PRO A 185 6.07 -4.08 -0.35
CA PRO A 185 7.43 -4.21 0.11
C PRO A 185 7.81 -5.68 0.19
N ILE A 186 9.03 -5.98 -0.23
CA ILE A 186 9.64 -7.28 0.00
C ILE A 186 10.36 -7.21 1.35
N ILE A 187 10.03 -8.13 2.26
CA ILE A 187 10.67 -8.20 3.58
C ILE A 187 11.89 -9.11 3.48
N HIS A 188 13.05 -8.56 3.79
CA HIS A 188 14.29 -9.32 3.93
C HIS A 188 14.63 -9.49 5.40
N GLY A 189 15.07 -10.68 5.79
CA GLY A 189 15.58 -10.94 7.13
C GLY A 189 16.49 -12.16 7.16
N VAL A 190 17.04 -12.44 8.34
CA VAL A 190 17.87 -13.62 8.56
C VAL A 190 17.50 -14.26 9.89
N ALA A 191 17.33 -15.57 9.90
CA ALA A 191 17.10 -16.38 11.09
C ALA A 191 18.37 -17.16 11.45
N ASN A 192 18.69 -17.24 12.74
CA ASN A 192 19.84 -18.02 13.22
C ASN A 192 19.50 -19.52 13.33
N THR A 193 18.23 -19.84 13.58
CA THR A 193 17.72 -21.20 13.79
C THR A 193 16.47 -21.44 12.93
N ASN A 194 15.78 -22.57 13.16
CA ASN A 194 14.41 -22.73 12.66
C ASN A 194 13.52 -21.76 13.45
N ALA A 195 13.27 -20.60 12.84
CA ALA A 195 12.63 -19.49 13.52
C ALA A 195 11.17 -19.34 13.08
N LYS A 196 10.33 -18.87 14.00
CA LYS A 196 8.96 -18.46 13.73
C LYS A 196 8.95 -16.97 13.40
N VAL A 197 8.61 -16.63 12.16
CA VAL A 197 8.49 -15.25 11.69
C VAL A 197 7.04 -14.81 11.77
N THR A 198 6.77 -13.77 12.54
CA THR A 198 5.45 -13.16 12.72
C THR A 198 5.48 -11.74 12.17
N ILE A 199 4.49 -11.38 11.35
CA ILE A 199 4.35 -10.02 10.83
C ILE A 199 3.03 -9.44 11.32
N THR A 200 3.11 -8.29 11.99
CA THR A 200 1.96 -7.54 12.48
C THR A 200 1.87 -6.18 11.79
N GLN A 201 0.64 -5.73 11.55
CA GLN A 201 0.34 -4.41 10.99
C GLN A 201 -0.84 -3.81 11.76
N GLY A 202 -0.68 -2.59 12.28
CA GLY A 202 -1.73 -1.95 13.08
C GLY A 202 -2.22 -2.79 14.26
N GLY A 203 -1.31 -3.55 14.90
CA GLY A 203 -1.63 -4.46 16.01
C GLY A 203 -2.14 -5.85 15.60
N TYR A 204 -2.60 -6.04 14.36
CA TYR A 204 -3.16 -7.29 13.89
C TYR A 204 -2.07 -8.21 13.28
N LYS A 205 -2.06 -9.50 13.66
CA LYS A 205 -1.17 -10.52 13.06
C LYS A 205 -1.64 -10.87 11.64
N ILE A 206 -0.93 -10.38 10.62
CA ILE A 206 -1.30 -10.57 9.21
C ILE A 206 -0.66 -11.80 8.58
N TYR A 207 0.48 -12.27 9.11
CA TYR A 207 1.24 -13.39 8.55
C TYR A 207 2.05 -14.07 9.66
N GLU A 208 2.13 -15.39 9.62
CA GLU A 208 3.01 -16.19 10.47
C GLU A 208 3.50 -17.40 9.68
N THR A 209 4.79 -17.64 9.69
CA THR A 209 5.40 -18.80 9.04
C THR A 209 6.67 -19.24 9.77
N THR A 210 7.09 -20.49 9.57
CA THR A 210 8.40 -20.96 10.02
C THR A 210 9.40 -20.86 8.89
N VAL A 211 10.56 -20.27 9.15
CA VAL A 211 11.67 -20.19 8.20
C VAL A 211 12.84 -21.07 8.65
N PRO A 212 13.57 -21.70 7.72
CA PRO A 212 14.81 -22.40 8.06
C PRO A 212 15.92 -21.41 8.46
N PRO A 213 17.04 -21.90 9.02
CA PRO A 213 18.15 -21.06 9.42
C PRO A 213 18.81 -20.46 8.17
N GLY A 214 19.11 -19.17 8.21
CA GLY A 214 19.68 -18.40 7.09
C GLY A 214 18.78 -17.26 6.63
N ALA A 215 19.18 -16.65 5.51
CA ALA A 215 18.47 -15.51 4.96
C ALA A 215 17.10 -15.93 4.39
N PHE A 216 16.07 -15.13 4.67
CA PHE A 216 14.73 -15.33 4.16
C PHE A 216 14.21 -14.07 3.46
N VAL A 217 13.28 -14.29 2.53
CA VAL A 217 12.58 -13.26 1.79
C VAL A 217 11.09 -13.58 1.84
N ILE A 218 10.27 -12.59 2.17
CA ILE A 218 8.82 -12.69 2.12
C ILE A 218 8.32 -11.63 1.14
N ASP A 219 7.80 -12.08 0.00
CA ASP A 219 7.35 -11.27 -1.13
C ASP A 219 5.86 -11.49 -1.48
N ASP A 220 5.18 -12.39 -0.77
CA ASP A 220 3.77 -12.78 -0.96
C ASP A 220 2.80 -12.04 -0.01
N LEU A 221 3.26 -10.97 0.63
CA LEU A 221 2.46 -10.19 1.57
C LEU A 221 1.42 -9.31 0.86
N SER A 222 0.17 -9.38 1.33
CA SER A 222 -0.91 -8.47 0.95
C SER A 222 -1.30 -7.58 2.14
N PRO A 223 -0.55 -6.49 2.42
CA PRO A 223 -0.87 -5.56 3.50
C PRO A 223 -2.20 -4.84 3.25
N SER A 224 -2.87 -4.42 4.32
CA SER A 224 -4.26 -3.91 4.28
C SER A 224 -4.37 -2.41 3.95
N GLY A 225 -3.25 -1.67 3.96
CA GLY A 225 -3.16 -0.23 3.69
C GLY A 225 -1.75 0.31 3.99
N TYR A 226 -1.39 1.46 3.40
CA TYR A 226 -0.12 2.18 3.60
C TYR A 226 -0.10 2.91 4.96
N GLY A 227 1.06 3.41 5.42
CA GLY A 227 1.12 4.32 6.57
C GLY A 227 0.99 3.67 7.96
N SER A 228 0.99 2.34 8.06
CA SER A 228 1.27 1.60 9.29
C SER A 228 2.46 0.69 9.04
N ASP A 229 3.50 0.82 9.87
CA ASP A 229 4.71 0.01 9.80
C ASP A 229 4.39 -1.49 9.89
N LEU A 230 5.09 -2.30 9.10
CA LEU A 230 5.08 -3.74 9.25
C LEU A 230 6.10 -4.10 10.32
N ILE A 231 5.63 -4.59 11.46
CA ILE A 231 6.50 -5.05 12.54
C ILE A 231 6.80 -6.53 12.32
N VAL A 232 8.06 -6.83 12.07
CA VAL A 232 8.54 -8.19 11.83
C VAL A 232 9.23 -8.69 13.08
N THR A 233 8.70 -9.75 13.68
CA THR A 233 9.28 -10.43 14.84
C THR A 233 9.76 -11.82 14.43
N VAL A 234 11.04 -12.09 14.64
CA VAL A 234 11.69 -13.39 14.43
C VAL A 234 11.93 -14.01 15.80
N GLU A 235 11.20 -15.08 16.12
CA GLU A 235 11.37 -15.87 17.34
C GLU A 235 12.20 -17.11 17.03
N GLU A 236 13.41 -17.17 17.58
CA GLU A 236 14.35 -18.27 17.40
C GLU A 236 13.94 -19.50 18.23
N SER A 237 14.51 -20.66 17.90
CA SER A 237 14.25 -21.93 18.59
C SER A 237 14.60 -21.90 20.08
N ASP A 238 15.53 -21.04 20.51
CA ASP A 238 15.90 -20.84 21.91
C ASP A 238 14.95 -19.89 22.68
N GLY A 239 13.96 -19.34 22.00
CA GLY A 239 12.99 -18.39 22.53
C GLY A 239 13.42 -16.93 22.47
N SER A 240 14.64 -16.63 22.00
CA SER A 240 15.07 -15.25 21.76
C SER A 240 14.26 -14.61 20.63
N LYS A 241 13.87 -13.34 20.78
CA LYS A 241 13.14 -12.60 19.75
C LYS A 241 13.92 -11.40 19.26
N ARG A 242 13.88 -11.22 17.94
CA ARG A 242 14.41 -10.04 17.25
C ARG A 242 13.30 -9.37 16.50
N THR A 243 13.19 -8.06 16.66
CA THR A 243 12.15 -7.27 16.01
C THR A 243 12.79 -6.18 15.16
N PHE A 244 12.25 -5.98 13.96
CA PHE A 244 12.57 -4.82 13.14
C PHE A 244 11.30 -4.26 12.50
N SER A 245 11.26 -2.94 12.32
CA SER A 245 10.17 -2.28 11.60
C SER A 245 10.56 -2.13 10.14
N GLN A 246 9.71 -2.64 9.25
CA GLN A 246 9.72 -2.36 7.83
C GLN A 246 8.66 -1.29 7.54
N PRO A 247 9.06 -0.03 7.30
CA PRO A 247 8.09 1.02 6.95
C PRO A 247 7.35 0.65 5.67
N PHE A 248 6.02 0.77 5.70
CA PHE A 248 5.15 0.58 4.54
C PHE A 248 4.54 1.92 4.12
N SER A 249 5.41 2.81 3.64
CA SER A 249 5.05 4.15 3.14
C SER A 249 4.77 4.12 1.65
N SER A 250 3.78 4.89 1.19
CA SER A 250 3.45 4.98 -0.23
C SER A 250 4.58 5.66 -1.03
N VAL A 251 4.90 5.12 -2.20
CA VAL A 251 5.78 5.77 -3.19
C VAL A 251 5.06 6.97 -3.81
N VAL A 252 5.82 7.90 -4.38
CA VAL A 252 5.40 9.22 -4.91
C VAL A 252 4.02 9.19 -5.59
N GLN A 253 3.15 10.07 -5.08
CA GLN A 253 1.73 10.20 -5.43
C GLN A 253 1.50 10.95 -6.77
N MET A 254 2.08 10.45 -7.86
CA MET A 254 1.91 11.03 -9.20
C MET A 254 0.79 10.33 -9.98
N LEU A 255 -0.05 11.13 -10.65
CA LEU A 255 -1.09 10.67 -11.58
C LEU A 255 -0.83 11.21 -13.00
N ARG A 256 -1.35 10.50 -14.00
CA ARG A 256 -1.34 10.99 -15.39
C ARG A 256 -2.29 12.20 -15.54
N PRO A 257 -2.03 13.13 -16.49
CA PRO A 257 -2.93 14.24 -16.76
C PRO A 257 -4.38 13.79 -16.97
N GLY A 258 -5.31 14.48 -16.30
CA GLY A 258 -6.75 14.21 -16.41
C GLY A 258 -7.24 13.00 -15.62
N VAL A 259 -6.35 12.26 -14.93
CA VAL A 259 -6.75 11.16 -14.05
C VAL A 259 -7.01 11.72 -12.65
N GLY A 260 -8.22 11.48 -12.14
CA GLY A 260 -8.61 11.71 -10.76
C GLY A 260 -8.67 10.42 -9.98
N ARG A 261 -8.23 10.44 -8.72
CA ARG A 261 -8.37 9.34 -7.76
C ARG A 261 -8.96 9.88 -6.46
N TRP A 262 -9.89 9.16 -5.86
CA TRP A 262 -10.54 9.54 -4.61
C TRP A 262 -10.70 8.35 -3.67
N ASP A 263 -10.76 8.64 -2.38
CA ASP A 263 -11.18 7.72 -1.33
C ASP A 263 -12.10 8.48 -0.37
N ILE A 264 -13.32 8.00 -0.20
CA ILE A 264 -14.28 8.57 0.75
C ILE A 264 -14.71 7.45 1.68
N SER A 265 -14.56 7.69 2.96
CA SER A 265 -14.72 6.70 4.02
C SER A 265 -15.49 7.33 5.19
N GLY A 266 -16.47 6.60 5.73
CA GLY A 266 -17.28 7.04 6.86
C GLY A 266 -17.73 5.87 7.72
N GLY A 267 -17.49 5.93 9.03
CA GLY A 267 -17.85 4.85 9.95
C GLY A 267 -17.16 4.98 11.30
N GLN A 268 -17.35 3.98 12.16
CA GLN A 268 -16.69 3.90 13.46
C GLN A 268 -15.23 3.46 13.28
N VAL A 269 -14.28 4.11 13.93
CA VAL A 269 -12.88 3.67 13.96
C VAL A 269 -12.80 2.39 14.79
N LEU A 270 -12.19 1.34 14.25
CA LEU A 270 -11.93 0.11 15.01
C LEU A 270 -10.52 0.16 15.56
N LYS A 271 -10.38 0.14 16.87
CA LYS A 271 -9.06 0.22 17.51
C LYS A 271 -9.11 -0.45 18.89
N ASP A 272 -8.46 -1.60 18.99
CA ASP A 272 -8.59 -2.49 20.16
C ASP A 272 -7.97 -1.93 21.45
N ASP A 273 -7.15 -0.87 21.37
CA ASP A 273 -6.44 -0.26 22.49
C ASP A 273 -7.16 0.95 23.11
N ILE A 274 -8.39 1.26 22.67
CA ILE A 274 -9.22 2.34 23.22
C ILE A 274 -10.61 1.83 23.60
N GLN A 275 -11.24 2.44 24.60
CA GLN A 275 -12.60 2.09 25.02
C GLN A 275 -13.66 2.85 24.22
N ASP A 276 -13.42 4.13 23.94
CA ASP A 276 -14.33 4.97 23.15
C ASP A 276 -13.89 5.06 21.68
N GLU A 277 -14.49 4.23 20.83
CA GLU A 277 -14.30 4.26 19.37
C GLU A 277 -15.19 5.34 18.70
N PRO A 278 -14.62 6.45 18.18
CA PRO A 278 -15.40 7.52 17.57
C PRO A 278 -15.83 7.22 16.13
N ASN A 279 -16.81 7.97 15.63
CA ASN A 279 -17.07 8.01 14.20
C ASN A 279 -16.04 8.90 13.49
N LEU A 280 -15.55 8.43 12.35
CA LEU A 280 -14.64 9.11 11.45
C LEU A 280 -15.34 9.35 10.11
N PHE A 281 -15.14 10.55 9.58
CA PHE A 281 -15.28 10.86 8.16
C PHE A 281 -13.91 11.22 7.59
N GLN A 282 -13.52 10.53 6.52
CA GLN A 282 -12.28 10.78 5.80
C GLN A 282 -12.58 10.90 4.30
N ALA A 283 -12.00 11.91 3.65
CA ALA A 283 -12.04 12.03 2.21
C ALA A 283 -10.67 12.46 1.69
N SER A 284 -10.20 11.87 0.60
CA SER A 284 -9.02 12.30 -0.13
C SER A 284 -9.27 12.35 -1.62
N TYR A 285 -8.57 13.26 -2.29
CA TYR A 285 -8.66 13.47 -3.72
C TYR A 285 -7.30 13.79 -4.29
N TYR A 286 -6.95 13.13 -5.39
CA TYR A 286 -5.74 13.31 -6.17
C TYR A 286 -6.12 13.61 -7.60
N TYR A 287 -5.42 14.52 -8.25
CA TYR A 287 -5.68 14.89 -9.63
C TYR A 287 -4.39 15.22 -10.38
N GLY A 288 -4.14 14.49 -11.48
CA GLY A 288 -3.04 14.77 -12.38
C GLY A 288 -3.35 16.00 -13.22
N LEU A 289 -2.71 17.13 -12.92
CA LEU A 289 -2.92 18.38 -13.64
C LEU A 289 -2.25 18.35 -15.02
N ASN A 290 -1.02 17.84 -15.07
CA ASN A 290 -0.26 17.65 -16.30
C ASN A 290 0.79 16.54 -16.13
N ASN A 291 1.68 16.35 -17.10
CA ASN A 291 2.67 15.25 -17.08
C ASN A 291 3.76 15.43 -16.02
N TYR A 292 3.84 16.63 -15.42
CA TYR A 292 4.86 17.03 -14.46
C TYR A 292 4.29 17.32 -13.07
N LEU A 293 2.98 17.51 -12.94
CA LEU A 293 2.35 18.00 -11.71
C LEU A 293 1.07 17.24 -11.38
N THR A 294 0.99 16.73 -10.16
CA THR A 294 -0.22 16.17 -9.54
C THR A 294 -0.52 16.96 -8.27
N GLY A 295 -1.78 17.36 -8.08
CA GLY A 295 -2.24 17.95 -6.83
C GLY A 295 -3.05 16.95 -6.04
N TYR A 296 -2.93 16.97 -4.71
CA TYR A 296 -3.77 16.14 -3.85
C TYR A 296 -4.08 16.82 -2.52
N THR A 297 -5.19 16.40 -1.93
CA THR A 297 -5.68 16.94 -0.67
C THR A 297 -6.50 15.88 0.05
N GLY A 298 -6.67 16.06 1.36
CA GLY A 298 -7.56 15.23 2.14
C GLY A 298 -8.03 15.93 3.40
N ILE A 299 -9.11 15.40 3.96
CA ILE A 299 -9.68 15.81 5.24
C ILE A 299 -9.99 14.58 6.08
N GLN A 300 -9.81 14.72 7.39
CA GLN A 300 -10.25 13.77 8.41
C GLN A 300 -10.96 14.52 9.53
N ILE A 301 -12.12 14.02 9.93
CA ILE A 301 -12.95 14.61 10.98
C ILE A 301 -13.51 13.49 11.83
N THR A 302 -13.42 13.59 13.15
CA THR A 302 -14.09 12.70 14.08
C THR A 302 -15.15 13.44 14.90
N ASP A 303 -16.10 12.69 15.46
CA ASP A 303 -17.09 13.20 16.41
C ASP A 303 -16.54 13.44 17.83
N ASN A 304 -15.30 13.04 18.11
CA ASN A 304 -14.61 13.26 19.39
C ASN A 304 -13.55 14.39 19.37
N ASN A 305 -13.73 15.38 18.49
CA ASN A 305 -12.92 16.61 18.40
C ASN A 305 -11.52 16.46 17.78
N TYR A 306 -11.35 15.56 16.81
CA TYR A 306 -10.18 15.54 15.93
C TYR A 306 -10.54 16.09 14.55
N THR A 307 -9.71 17.01 14.04
CA THR A 307 -9.79 17.46 12.65
C THR A 307 -8.40 17.55 12.05
N ALA A 308 -8.24 17.10 10.81
CA ALA A 308 -7.01 17.26 10.05
C ALA A 308 -7.30 17.58 8.59
N GLY A 309 -6.46 18.42 8.01
CA GLY A 309 -6.47 18.76 6.60
C GLY A 309 -5.08 18.56 6.00
N LEU A 310 -5.01 18.00 4.80
CA LEU A 310 -3.79 17.77 4.06
C LEU A 310 -3.82 18.52 2.73
N LEU A 311 -2.71 19.16 2.38
CA LEU A 311 -2.45 19.64 1.03
C LEU A 311 -1.10 19.15 0.55
N GLY A 312 -1.05 18.60 -0.67
CA GLY A 312 0.16 18.03 -1.23
C GLY A 312 0.27 18.20 -2.73
N LEU A 313 1.52 18.14 -3.20
CA LEU A 313 1.90 18.23 -4.60
C LEU A 313 2.87 17.11 -4.93
N GLY A 314 2.70 16.51 -6.10
CA GLY A 314 3.64 15.60 -6.75
C GLY A 314 4.23 16.29 -7.97
N LEU A 315 5.56 16.21 -8.13
CA LEU A 315 6.30 16.75 -9.25
C LEU A 315 7.09 15.63 -9.94
N ASN A 316 6.99 15.50 -11.25
CA ASN A 316 7.85 14.62 -12.03
C ASN A 316 8.89 15.46 -12.79
N THR A 317 10.17 15.24 -12.50
CA THR A 317 11.29 15.99 -13.07
C THR A 317 12.29 15.04 -13.73
N SER A 318 13.23 15.57 -14.52
CA SER A 318 14.30 14.76 -15.13
C SER A 318 15.18 14.05 -14.10
N VAL A 319 15.33 14.64 -12.91
CA VAL A 319 16.14 14.09 -11.80
C VAL A 319 15.34 13.14 -10.89
N GLY A 320 14.06 12.90 -11.16
CA GLY A 320 13.18 11.99 -10.41
C GLY A 320 11.83 12.61 -10.09
N ALA A 321 10.94 11.81 -9.51
CA ALA A 321 9.67 12.32 -9.02
C ALA A 321 9.77 12.66 -7.53
N PHE A 322 9.19 13.78 -7.16
CA PHE A 322 9.14 14.34 -5.82
C PHE A 322 7.69 14.42 -5.38
N SER A 323 7.42 14.22 -4.10
CA SER A 323 6.17 14.65 -3.48
C SER A 323 6.44 15.42 -2.22
N PHE A 324 5.66 16.46 -2.00
CA PHE A 324 5.65 17.24 -0.78
C PHE A 324 4.22 17.42 -0.30
N ASP A 325 3.96 17.11 0.96
CA ASP A 325 2.68 17.40 1.59
C ASP A 325 2.84 17.98 3.00
N VAL A 326 1.81 18.74 3.38
CA VAL A 326 1.64 19.32 4.69
C VAL A 326 0.31 18.88 5.24
N THR A 327 0.33 18.23 6.39
CA THR A 327 -0.86 17.90 7.17
C THR A 327 -0.95 18.83 8.35
N HIS A 328 -2.06 19.55 8.49
CA HIS A 328 -2.39 20.31 9.68
C HIS A 328 -3.44 19.56 10.50
N SER A 329 -3.21 19.38 11.79
CA SER A 329 -4.18 18.80 12.71
C SER A 329 -4.54 19.77 13.84
N ASN A 330 -5.80 19.69 14.26
CA ASN A 330 -6.40 20.43 15.35
C ASN A 330 -7.20 19.44 16.21
N VAL A 331 -6.74 19.24 17.44
CA VAL A 331 -7.23 18.21 18.35
C VAL A 331 -7.57 18.84 19.69
N ARG A 332 -8.81 18.68 20.16
CA ARG A 332 -9.19 19.09 21.52
C ARG A 332 -9.17 17.89 22.44
N ILE A 333 -8.20 17.86 23.34
CA ILE A 333 -8.16 16.85 24.41
C ILE A 333 -9.08 17.34 25.54
N PRO A 334 -10.05 16.53 26.01
CA PRO A 334 -10.87 16.85 27.17
C PRO A 334 -10.00 17.25 28.38
N ASP A 335 -10.47 18.18 29.20
CA ASP A 335 -9.81 18.61 30.46
C ASP A 335 -8.33 19.06 30.37
N ASP A 336 -7.80 19.28 29.16
CA ASP A 336 -6.48 19.86 28.91
C ASP A 336 -6.60 21.11 28.02
N LYS A 337 -6.35 20.99 26.72
CA LYS A 337 -6.44 22.11 25.77
C LYS A 337 -6.54 21.62 24.32
N THR A 338 -6.68 22.60 23.43
CA THR A 338 -6.59 22.37 21.99
C THR A 338 -5.14 22.39 21.53
N TYR A 339 -4.71 21.33 20.86
CA TYR A 339 -3.41 21.19 20.23
C TYR A 339 -3.52 21.40 18.73
N GLN A 340 -2.64 22.24 18.20
CA GLN A 340 -2.54 22.54 16.78
C GLN A 340 -1.10 22.30 16.33
N GLY A 341 -0.93 21.52 15.28
CA GLY A 341 0.40 21.22 14.75
C GLY A 341 0.38 20.88 13.27
N GLN A 342 1.57 20.78 12.71
CA GLN A 342 1.79 20.38 11.33
C GLN A 342 2.77 19.21 11.23
N SER A 343 2.57 18.39 10.20
CA SER A 343 3.52 17.36 9.74
C SER A 343 3.86 17.64 8.28
N TYR A 344 5.15 17.60 7.95
CA TYR A 344 5.69 17.84 6.63
C TYR A 344 6.29 16.54 6.11
N ARG A 345 5.89 16.11 4.93
CA ARG A 345 6.42 14.88 4.31
C ARG A 345 7.02 15.21 2.96
N VAL A 346 8.27 14.78 2.75
CA VAL A 346 8.97 14.83 1.47
C VAL A 346 9.30 13.41 1.04
N SER A 347 8.97 13.06 -0.20
CA SER A 347 9.37 11.79 -0.81
C SER A 347 10.04 12.06 -2.15
N TRP A 348 11.00 11.22 -2.51
CA TRP A 348 11.68 11.25 -3.80
C TRP A 348 11.92 9.84 -4.30
N ASN A 349 11.69 9.60 -5.59
CA ASN A 349 12.07 8.36 -6.24
C ASN A 349 12.71 8.61 -7.61
N LYS A 350 13.68 7.78 -7.96
CA LYS A 350 14.31 7.77 -9.27
C LYS A 350 14.72 6.36 -9.66
N LEU A 351 14.33 5.97 -10.87
CA LEU A 351 14.95 4.87 -11.59
C LEU A 351 16.02 5.43 -12.54
N PHE A 352 17.27 5.03 -12.34
CA PHE A 352 18.37 5.30 -13.25
C PHE A 352 18.42 4.17 -14.28
N GLU A 353 17.86 4.40 -15.46
CA GLU A 353 17.70 3.37 -16.49
C GLU A 353 19.04 2.81 -16.98
N GLU A 354 20.05 3.68 -17.15
CA GLU A 354 21.39 3.29 -17.62
C GLU A 354 22.06 2.24 -16.73
N THR A 355 21.87 2.32 -15.41
CA THR A 355 22.42 1.38 -14.43
C THR A 355 21.37 0.42 -13.87
N SER A 356 20.11 0.55 -14.30
CA SER A 356 18.95 -0.10 -13.68
C SER A 356 18.85 0.11 -12.16
N THR A 357 19.40 1.20 -11.62
CA THR A 357 19.40 1.50 -10.18
C THR A 357 18.06 2.10 -9.78
N SER A 358 17.35 1.44 -8.87
CA SER A 358 16.14 1.98 -8.24
C SER A 358 16.52 2.63 -6.92
N LEU A 359 16.28 3.93 -6.80
CA LEU A 359 16.50 4.70 -5.58
C LEU A 359 15.19 5.31 -5.11
N ASN A 360 14.76 4.92 -3.91
CA ASN A 360 13.54 5.40 -3.27
C ASN A 360 13.92 6.01 -1.92
N ILE A 361 13.69 7.30 -1.76
CA ILE A 361 13.74 8.00 -0.48
C ILE A 361 12.29 8.32 -0.11
N ALA A 362 11.65 7.39 0.58
CA ALA A 362 10.19 7.37 0.70
C ALA A 362 9.62 8.39 1.69
N ALA A 363 10.38 8.85 2.69
CA ALA A 363 9.91 9.89 3.60
C ALA A 363 11.07 10.55 4.34
N TYR A 364 11.24 11.86 4.20
CA TYR A 364 11.64 12.72 5.32
C TYR A 364 10.32 13.28 5.89
N ARG A 365 9.84 12.72 7.00
CA ARG A 365 8.67 13.21 7.73
C ARG A 365 9.15 13.97 8.96
N TYR A 366 8.70 15.21 9.11
CA TYR A 366 8.91 16.04 10.29
C TYR A 366 7.58 16.47 10.87
N SER A 367 7.33 16.13 12.14
CA SER A 367 6.12 16.49 12.87
C SER A 367 6.45 17.44 14.02
N THR A 368 5.78 18.60 14.02
CA THR A 368 5.90 19.59 15.10
C THR A 368 5.48 19.01 16.45
N GLN A 369 5.96 19.60 17.56
CA GLN A 369 5.68 19.07 18.90
C GLN A 369 4.19 18.95 19.22
N ASN A 370 3.33 19.81 18.65
CA ASN A 370 1.89 19.80 18.89
C ASN A 370 1.08 19.03 17.84
N TYR A 371 1.74 18.46 16.83
CA TYR A 371 1.07 17.63 15.83
C TYR A 371 0.65 16.29 16.44
N LEU A 372 -0.58 15.89 16.12
CA LEU A 372 -1.14 14.59 16.44
C LEU A 372 -1.75 13.97 15.17
N GLY A 373 -1.30 12.77 14.82
CA GLY A 373 -2.02 11.91 13.88
C GLY A 373 -3.30 11.38 14.54
N LEU A 374 -4.21 10.83 13.74
CA LEU A 374 -5.49 10.31 14.26
C LEU A 374 -5.26 9.27 15.36
N ASN A 375 -4.41 8.27 15.12
CA ASN A 375 -4.10 7.22 16.11
C ASN A 375 -3.60 7.78 17.46
N ASP A 376 -2.70 8.77 17.42
CA ASP A 376 -2.18 9.43 18.63
C ASP A 376 -3.25 10.24 19.35
N ALA A 377 -4.08 10.97 18.60
CA ALA A 377 -5.16 11.76 19.15
C ALA A 377 -6.21 10.89 19.85
N LEU A 378 -6.58 9.77 19.24
CA LEU A 378 -7.55 8.84 19.83
C LEU A 378 -7.04 8.22 21.13
N THR A 379 -5.77 7.79 21.17
CA THR A 379 -5.16 7.28 22.40
C THR A 379 -5.16 8.33 23.50
N LEU A 380 -4.74 9.57 23.20
CA LEU A 380 -4.68 10.64 24.21
C LEU A 380 -6.07 11.10 24.68
N ILE A 381 -7.08 11.10 23.81
CA ILE A 381 -8.46 11.44 24.18
C ILE A 381 -9.08 10.34 25.06
N ASP A 382 -8.88 9.08 24.71
CA ASP A 382 -9.41 7.94 25.46
C ASP A 382 -8.77 7.84 26.86
N GLU A 383 -7.45 8.01 26.94
CA GLU A 383 -6.72 7.96 28.21
C GLU A 383 -7.22 9.00 29.22
N VAL A 384 -7.60 10.21 28.78
CA VAL A 384 -8.15 11.23 29.69
C VAL A 384 -9.54 10.86 30.20
N LYS A 385 -10.36 10.23 29.36
CA LYS A 385 -11.71 9.80 29.75
C LYS A 385 -11.70 8.54 30.60
N HIS A 386 -10.78 7.63 30.31
CA HIS A 386 -10.64 6.33 30.92
C HIS A 386 -9.21 6.15 31.46
N PRO A 387 -8.81 6.94 32.46
CA PRO A 387 -7.46 6.83 33.01
C PRO A 387 -7.29 5.46 33.67
N GLU A 388 -6.18 4.79 33.35
CA GLU A 388 -5.81 3.56 34.04
C GLU A 388 -5.44 3.89 35.50
N GLN A 389 -6.09 3.21 36.46
CA GLN A 389 -6.02 3.57 37.88
C GLN A 389 -4.61 3.41 38.50
N ASP A 390 -3.73 2.65 37.85
CA ASP A 390 -2.42 2.24 38.38
C ASP A 390 -1.21 2.79 37.60
N LEU A 391 -1.43 3.58 36.54
CA LEU A 391 -0.36 4.17 35.72
C LEU A 391 -0.46 5.69 35.68
N GLU A 392 0.68 6.36 35.46
CA GLU A 392 0.66 7.78 35.15
C GLU A 392 -0.08 8.00 33.81
N PRO A 393 -1.12 8.86 33.79
CA PRO A 393 -1.91 9.05 32.58
C PRO A 393 -1.03 9.54 31.43
N LYS A 394 -1.22 8.93 30.26
CA LYS A 394 -0.56 9.40 29.03
C LYS A 394 -1.03 10.82 28.71
N SER A 395 -0.05 11.68 28.47
CA SER A 395 -0.20 13.09 28.17
C SER A 395 0.79 13.48 27.07
N MET A 396 0.68 14.71 26.59
CA MET A 396 1.60 15.25 25.59
C MET A 396 3.09 15.23 26.01
N ARG A 397 3.37 15.08 27.32
CA ARG A 397 4.72 15.14 27.90
C ARG A 397 5.41 13.78 27.99
N ASN A 398 4.67 12.70 28.17
CA ASN A 398 5.20 11.33 28.36
C ASN A 398 4.79 10.38 27.23
N TYR A 399 3.78 10.70 26.42
CA TYR A 399 3.38 9.89 25.28
C TYR A 399 4.35 10.06 24.10
N SER A 400 4.96 8.93 23.69
CA SER A 400 5.93 8.88 22.60
C SER A 400 5.24 9.11 21.26
N ARG A 401 5.63 10.17 20.55
CA ARG A 401 5.02 10.55 19.27
C ARG A 401 6.08 10.79 18.23
N MET A 402 5.88 10.27 17.02
CA MET A 402 6.89 10.34 15.97
C MET A 402 7.19 11.80 15.59
N LYS A 403 8.46 12.18 15.75
CA LYS A 403 8.97 13.52 15.45
C LYS A 403 9.64 13.55 14.09
N ASN A 404 10.63 12.69 13.88
CA ASN A 404 11.31 12.55 12.60
C ASN A 404 11.20 11.11 12.11
N GLN A 405 11.06 10.93 10.80
CA GLN A 405 11.22 9.65 10.15
C GLN A 405 11.96 9.83 8.83
N VAL A 406 13.01 9.05 8.65
CA VAL A 406 13.78 8.96 7.41
C VAL A 406 13.74 7.52 6.93
N THR A 407 13.38 7.29 5.67
CA THR A 407 13.43 5.96 5.05
C THR A 407 14.11 6.01 3.70
N VAL A 408 15.10 5.14 3.53
CA VAL A 408 15.91 5.02 2.31
C VAL A 408 15.89 3.57 1.83
N SER A 409 15.69 3.37 0.54
CA SER A 409 15.78 2.08 -0.12
C SER A 409 16.48 2.23 -1.47
N ILE A 410 17.54 1.44 -1.66
CA ILE A 410 18.34 1.37 -2.87
C ILE A 410 18.36 -0.08 -3.32
N ASN A 411 18.06 -0.32 -4.58
CA ASN A 411 18.27 -1.60 -5.22
C ASN A 411 19.06 -1.37 -6.52
N GLN A 412 20.25 -1.96 -6.62
CA GLN A 412 21.16 -1.78 -7.73
C GLN A 412 21.62 -3.14 -8.26
N PRO A 413 21.08 -3.58 -9.41
CA PRO A 413 21.70 -4.61 -10.22
C PRO A 413 23.06 -4.12 -10.75
N LEU A 414 24.11 -4.90 -10.58
CA LEU A 414 25.46 -4.59 -11.05
C LEU A 414 25.73 -5.34 -12.36
N LYS A 415 24.89 -5.09 -13.36
CA LYS A 415 25.02 -5.67 -14.70
C LYS A 415 25.72 -4.66 -15.61
N PHE A 416 26.95 -4.98 -16.01
CA PHE A 416 27.73 -4.17 -16.94
C PHE A 416 27.89 -4.95 -18.25
N GLU A 417 27.24 -4.46 -19.30
CA GLU A 417 27.16 -5.12 -20.61
C GLU A 417 26.64 -6.57 -20.51
N LYS A 418 27.50 -7.56 -20.77
CA LYS A 418 27.19 -8.99 -20.68
C LYS A 418 27.68 -9.65 -19.38
N LYS A 419 28.29 -8.89 -18.47
CA LYS A 419 28.81 -9.41 -17.21
C LYS A 419 27.88 -9.03 -16.06
N ASP A 420 27.45 -10.06 -15.33
CA ASP A 420 26.68 -9.91 -14.11
C ASP A 420 27.64 -9.93 -12.92
N TYR A 421 27.80 -8.78 -12.27
CA TYR A 421 28.55 -8.65 -11.02
C TYR A 421 27.64 -8.79 -9.80
N GLY A 422 26.40 -9.25 -9.99
CA GLY A 422 25.43 -9.50 -8.93
C GLY A 422 24.50 -8.33 -8.69
N SER A 423 24.02 -8.22 -7.46
CA SER A 423 23.10 -7.18 -7.02
C SER A 423 23.50 -6.66 -5.65
N PHE A 424 23.29 -5.36 -5.45
CA PHE A 424 23.44 -4.68 -4.17
C PHE A 424 22.09 -4.12 -3.76
N TYR A 425 21.76 -4.25 -2.48
CA TYR A 425 20.61 -3.59 -1.90
C TYR A 425 20.99 -2.90 -0.58
N LEU A 426 20.30 -1.80 -0.31
CA LEU A 426 20.33 -1.07 0.95
C LEU A 426 18.89 -0.72 1.30
N SER A 427 18.48 -1.01 2.53
CA SER A 427 17.26 -0.51 3.11
C SER A 427 17.56 0.01 4.51
N GLY A 428 16.97 1.13 4.88
CA GLY A 428 17.21 1.71 6.19
C GLY A 428 16.12 2.67 6.60
N SER A 429 15.87 2.70 7.89
CA SER A 429 14.96 3.64 8.52
C SER A 429 15.60 4.22 9.78
N TRP A 430 15.32 5.50 10.02
CA TRP A 430 15.66 6.19 11.26
C TRP A 430 14.45 6.98 11.72
N SER A 431 14.12 6.86 12.99
CA SER A 431 13.00 7.55 13.61
C SER A 431 13.38 8.09 14.98
N ASP A 432 12.85 9.27 15.27
CA ASP A 432 13.03 10.00 16.52
C ASP A 432 11.64 10.39 17.03
N TYR A 433 11.47 10.40 18.35
CA TYR A 433 10.18 10.56 19.01
C TYR A 433 10.23 11.70 20.04
N TRP A 434 9.13 12.45 20.14
CA TRP A 434 8.88 13.36 21.25
C TRP A 434 8.68 12.57 22.55
N ALA A 435 8.91 13.22 23.70
CA ALA A 435 8.78 12.69 25.07
C ALA A 435 9.81 11.61 25.47
N SER A 436 9.97 10.54 24.69
CA SER A 436 10.84 9.42 25.05
C SER A 436 12.32 9.70 24.83
N GLY A 437 12.67 10.56 23.87
CA GLY A 437 14.06 10.81 23.46
C GLY A 437 14.76 9.57 22.88
N GLN A 438 14.01 8.50 22.63
CA GLN A 438 14.51 7.25 22.06
C GLN A 438 14.53 7.36 20.54
N ASN A 439 15.69 7.04 19.97
CA ASN A 439 15.86 6.94 18.52
C ASN A 439 15.83 5.48 18.12
N ARG A 440 15.04 5.13 17.11
CA ARG A 440 15.03 3.80 16.50
C ARG A 440 15.61 3.86 15.10
N SER A 441 16.63 3.04 14.87
CA SER A 441 17.29 2.88 13.58
C SER A 441 17.32 1.41 13.18
N ASN A 442 16.91 1.10 11.96
CA ASN A 442 17.06 -0.22 11.36
C ASN A 442 17.78 -0.07 10.03
N TYR A 443 18.64 -1.02 9.69
CA TYR A 443 19.19 -1.11 8.35
C TYR A 443 19.33 -2.57 7.94
N SER A 444 19.26 -2.82 6.63
CA SER A 444 19.64 -4.08 6.01
C SER A 444 20.36 -3.75 4.71
N ILE A 445 21.62 -4.18 4.64
CA ILE A 445 22.52 -4.00 3.50
C ILE A 445 22.91 -5.38 3.03
N GLY A 446 22.90 -5.62 1.73
CA GLY A 446 23.41 -6.88 1.22
C GLY A 446 23.92 -6.80 -0.20
N TYR A 447 24.82 -7.71 -0.48
CA TYR A 447 25.36 -7.98 -1.79
C TYR A 447 25.21 -9.46 -2.08
N SER A 448 24.72 -9.79 -3.27
CA SER A 448 24.60 -11.18 -3.70
C SER A 448 25.07 -11.32 -5.14
N ASN A 449 25.69 -12.45 -5.45
CA ASN A 449 26.09 -12.76 -6.82
C ASN A 449 26.01 -14.27 -7.07
N SER A 450 25.95 -14.65 -8.34
CA SER A 450 26.00 -16.02 -8.81
C SER A 450 27.21 -16.22 -9.71
N ALA A 451 27.99 -17.25 -9.42
CA ALA A 451 29.04 -17.78 -10.27
C ALA A 451 28.58 -19.12 -10.90
N SER A 452 29.38 -19.65 -11.82
CA SER A 452 29.09 -20.92 -12.48
C SER A 452 28.98 -22.11 -11.51
N TRP A 453 29.63 -22.02 -10.36
CA TRP A 453 29.68 -23.05 -9.32
C TRP A 453 28.59 -22.90 -8.25
N GLY A 454 27.87 -21.77 -8.19
CA GLY A 454 26.89 -21.51 -7.14
C GLY A 454 26.65 -20.02 -6.91
N SER A 455 25.89 -19.68 -5.88
CA SER A 455 25.67 -18.30 -5.47
C SER A 455 26.26 -18.03 -4.09
N TYR A 456 26.57 -16.77 -3.84
CA TYR A 456 27.02 -16.30 -2.55
C TYR A 456 26.37 -14.96 -2.23
N SER A 457 26.14 -14.72 -0.94
CA SER A 457 25.65 -13.44 -0.45
C SER A 457 26.31 -13.04 0.85
N VAL A 458 26.46 -11.73 1.02
CA VAL A 458 26.95 -11.08 2.23
C VAL A 458 25.92 -10.05 2.62
N SER A 459 25.42 -10.10 3.85
CA SER A 459 24.48 -9.11 4.35
C SER A 459 24.82 -8.67 5.76
N ALA A 460 24.50 -7.41 6.08
CA ALA A 460 24.60 -6.84 7.40
C ALA A 460 23.26 -6.20 7.76
N GLN A 461 22.77 -6.44 8.97
CA GLN A 461 21.50 -5.91 9.42
C GLN A 461 21.56 -5.46 10.89
N ARG A 462 20.75 -4.45 11.22
CA ARG A 462 20.47 -4.01 12.59
C ARG A 462 19.02 -4.33 12.93
N SER A 463 18.83 -5.02 14.05
CA SER A 463 17.53 -5.32 14.65
C SER A 463 17.50 -4.89 16.12
N TRP A 464 16.35 -5.04 16.78
CA TRP A 464 16.18 -4.73 18.20
C TRP A 464 15.78 -6.00 18.95
N ASN A 465 16.42 -6.26 20.09
CA ASN A 465 16.07 -7.39 20.95
C ASN A 465 14.81 -7.07 21.81
N GLU A 466 14.39 -8.03 22.64
CA GLU A 466 13.23 -7.87 23.53
C GLU A 466 13.36 -6.73 24.54
N ASP A 467 14.58 -6.41 24.96
CA ASP A 467 14.90 -5.35 25.93
C ASP A 467 14.96 -3.96 25.28
N GLY A 468 14.88 -3.88 23.96
CA GLY A 468 15.00 -2.63 23.21
C GLY A 468 16.45 -2.17 23.02
N ASP A 469 17.42 -3.08 23.10
CA ASP A 469 18.80 -2.85 22.69
C ASP A 469 19.03 -3.23 21.22
N THR A 470 20.02 -2.61 20.60
CA THR A 470 20.39 -2.89 19.20
C THR A 470 21.19 -4.17 19.06
N ASP A 471 20.80 -5.04 18.13
CA ASP A 471 21.51 -6.25 17.71
C ASP A 471 21.98 -6.12 16.26
N ASP A 472 23.30 -5.98 16.08
CA ASP A 472 23.97 -5.87 14.78
C ASP A 472 24.53 -7.24 14.37
N SER A 473 24.16 -7.69 13.18
CA SER A 473 24.54 -9.01 12.67
C SER A 473 25.08 -8.96 11.24
N VAL A 474 26.05 -9.83 10.96
CA VAL A 474 26.65 -10.01 9.63
C VAL A 474 26.52 -11.46 9.23
N TYR A 475 26.06 -11.70 8.02
CA TYR A 475 25.79 -13.02 7.48
C TYR A 475 26.55 -13.24 6.18
N LEU A 476 27.08 -14.46 6.04
CA LEU A 476 27.74 -14.96 4.84
C LEU A 476 27.01 -16.24 4.44
N SER A 477 26.45 -16.28 3.24
CA SER A 477 25.77 -17.45 2.70
C SER A 477 26.41 -17.91 1.41
N PHE A 478 26.55 -19.22 1.25
CA PHE A 478 27.04 -19.88 0.04
C PHE A 478 26.06 -20.99 -0.32
N THR A 479 25.53 -20.95 -1.54
CA THR A 479 24.63 -21.99 -2.07
C THR A 479 25.29 -22.63 -3.27
N ILE A 480 25.61 -23.91 -3.16
CA ILE A 480 26.25 -24.69 -4.23
C ILE A 480 25.26 -25.78 -4.65
N PRO A 481 24.57 -25.64 -5.80
CA PRO A 481 23.71 -26.70 -6.31
C PRO A 481 24.53 -27.97 -6.55
N ILE A 482 24.08 -29.11 -6.01
CA ILE A 482 24.82 -30.38 -6.07
C ILE A 482 25.09 -30.81 -7.52
N GLU A 483 24.18 -30.48 -8.45
CA GLU A 483 24.35 -30.69 -9.90
C GLU A 483 25.61 -30.03 -10.49
N LYS A 484 26.15 -28.98 -9.85
CA LYS A 484 27.39 -28.32 -10.27
C LYS A 484 28.64 -28.97 -9.70
N ILE A 485 28.48 -29.82 -8.69
CA ILE A 485 29.57 -30.55 -8.01
C ILE A 485 29.81 -31.89 -8.69
N THR A 486 28.75 -32.57 -9.14
CA THR A 486 28.86 -33.87 -9.80
C THR A 486 29.09 -33.70 -11.30
N TRP A 487 30.35 -33.83 -11.73
CA TRP A 487 30.71 -33.96 -13.13
C TRP A 487 30.35 -35.37 -13.63
N HIS A 488 29.52 -35.47 -14.66
CA HIS A 488 29.47 -36.61 -15.56
C HIS A 488 29.88 -36.17 -16.95
#